data_AF-A0A8J7ANR3-F1
#
_entry.id   AF-A0A8J7ANR3-F1
#
_cell.length_a   1.000
_cell.length_b   1.000
_cell.length_c   1.000
_cell.angle_alpha   90.00
_cell.angle_beta   90.00
_cell.angle_gamma   90.00
#
_symmetry.space_group_name_H-M   'P 1'
#
loop_
_entity.id
_entity.type
_entity.pdbx_description
1 polymer ?
#
loop_
_entity_poly.entity_id
_entity_poly.type
_entity_poly.pdbx_seq_one_letter_code
_entity_poly.pdbx_strand_id
1 'polypeptide(L)' 'MAQVSKLDQVLESIEMLPLEDQEVLVELMQRRLVERRREEIAKHIAQAQADYEAGKVFRGTVEDAIAELRA' A
#
# COMPACT_ATOMS: atom_id res chain seq x y z
N MET A 1 -29.71 1.89 -18.42
CA MET A 1 -29.04 0.62 -18.10
C MET A 1 -27.91 0.95 -17.15
N ALA A 2 -27.87 0.34 -15.96
CA ALA A 2 -26.84 0.64 -14.96
C ALA A 2 -25.48 0.19 -15.49
N GLN A 3 -24.49 1.07 -15.48
CA GLN A 3 -23.14 0.73 -15.88
C GLN A 3 -22.52 -0.16 -14.79
N VAL A 4 -22.40 -1.45 -15.07
CA VAL A 4 -21.78 -2.43 -14.18
C VAL A 4 -20.30 -2.05 -14.00
N SER A 5 -19.87 -1.85 -12.77
CA SER A 5 -18.49 -1.47 -12.50
C SER A 5 -17.55 -2.63 -12.83
N LYS A 6 -16.28 -2.33 -13.11
CA LYS A 6 -15.26 -3.38 -13.34
C LYS A 6 -15.11 -4.31 -12.13
N LEU A 7 -15.43 -3.83 -10.93
CA LEU A 7 -15.42 -4.64 -9.71
C LEU A 7 -16.58 -5.65 -9.73
N ASP A 8 -17.79 -5.19 -10.07
CA ASP A 8 -18.98 -6.06 -10.09
C ASP A 8 -18.80 -7.21 -11.10
N GLN A 9 -18.23 -6.94 -12.28
CA GLN A 9 -17.93 -8.00 -13.27
C GLN A 9 -16.94 -9.05 -12.76
N VAL A 10 -15.97 -8.64 -11.95
CA VAL A 10 -15.00 -9.54 -11.33
C VAL A 10 -15.65 -10.35 -10.22
N LEU A 11 -16.53 -9.74 -9.42
CA LEU A 11 -17.29 -10.43 -8.39
C LEU A 11 -18.20 -11.50 -9.00
N GLU A 12 -18.96 -11.15 -10.04
CA GLU A 12 -19.79 -12.12 -10.79
C GLU A 12 -18.95 -13.30 -11.30
N SER A 13 -17.73 -13.04 -11.80
CA SER A 13 -16.83 -14.09 -12.27
C SER A 13 -16.31 -14.99 -11.13
N ILE A 14 -16.09 -14.44 -9.94
CA ILE A 14 -15.66 -15.19 -8.75
C ILE A 14 -16.82 -16.05 -8.24
N GLU A 15 -18.04 -15.52 -8.22
CA GLU A 15 -19.24 -16.22 -7.75
C GLU A 15 -19.58 -17.46 -8.60
N MET A 16 -19.12 -17.50 -9.86
CA MET A 16 -19.25 -18.66 -10.74
C MET A 16 -18.30 -19.83 -10.39
N LEU A 17 -17.30 -19.61 -9.53
CA LEU A 17 -16.39 -20.66 -9.08
C LEU A 17 -17.02 -21.54 -8.00
N PRO A 18 -16.57 -22.80 -7.84
CA PRO A 18 -16.89 -23.61 -6.66
C PRO A 18 -16.53 -22.88 -5.36
N LEU A 19 -17.28 -23.13 -4.28
CA LEU A 19 -17.07 -22.45 -2.99
C LEU A 19 -15.61 -22.59 -2.48
N GLU A 20 -15.03 -23.78 -2.62
CA GLU A 20 -13.63 -24.05 -2.23
C GLU A 20 -12.65 -23.16 -3.00
N ASP A 21 -12.84 -22.98 -4.31
CA ASP A 21 -11.99 -22.12 -5.13
C ASP A 21 -12.16 -20.63 -4.75
N GLN A 22 -13.37 -20.21 -4.37
CA GLN A 22 -13.62 -18.86 -3.87
C GLN A 22 -12.85 -18.61 -2.56
N GLU A 23 -12.87 -19.57 -1.62
CA GLU A 23 -12.14 -19.49 -0.36
C GLU A 23 -10.62 -19.41 -0.59
N VAL A 24 -10.08 -20.25 -1.47
CA VAL A 24 -8.67 -20.22 -1.87
C VAL A 24 -8.29 -18.87 -2.49
N LEU A 25 -9.16 -18.29 -3.32
CA LEU A 25 -8.92 -16.99 -3.93
C LEU A 25 -8.84 -15.89 -2.88
N VAL A 26 -9.74 -15.88 -1.90
CA VAL A 26 -9.73 -14.91 -0.79
C VAL A 26 -8.40 -14.97 -0.03
N GLU A 27 -7.96 -16.17 0.34
CA GLU A 27 -6.69 -16.36 1.04
C GLU A 27 -5.49 -15.88 0.20
N LEU A 28 -5.46 -16.27 -1.08
CA LEU A 28 -4.39 -15.89 -1.99
C LEU A 28 -4.32 -14.37 -2.18
N MET A 29 -5.47 -13.71 -2.33
CA MET A 29 -5.55 -12.26 -2.48
C MET A 29 -5.08 -11.55 -1.22
N GLN A 30 -5.47 -12.03 -0.03
CA GLN A 30 -5.00 -11.48 1.23
C GLN A 30 -3.47 -11.57 1.36
N ARG A 31 -2.89 -12.74 1.06
CA ARG A 31 -1.43 -12.93 1.07
C ARG A 31 -0.73 -11.98 0.11
N ARG A 32 -1.23 -11.85 -1.12
CA ARG A 32 -0.66 -10.93 -2.13
C ARG A 32 -0.71 -9.47 -1.69
N LEU A 33 -1.78 -9.03 -1.04
CA LEU A 33 -1.89 -7.67 -0.52
C LEU A 33 -0.88 -7.42 0.62
N VAL A 34 -0.67 -8.39 1.50
CA VAL A 34 0.33 -8.30 2.56
C VAL A 34 1.73 -8.17 1.97
N GLU A 35 2.10 -8.97 0.97
CA GLU A 35 3.42 -8.89 0.36
C GLU A 35 3.65 -7.56 -0.37
N ARG A 36 2.66 -7.07 -1.13
CA ARG A 36 2.76 -5.74 -1.77
C ARG A 36 2.99 -4.62 -0.75
N ARG A 37 2.28 -4.67 0.37
CA ARG A 37 2.47 -3.68 1.45
C ARG A 37 3.86 -3.77 2.08
N ARG A 38 4.42 -4.98 2.20
CA ARG A 38 5.81 -5.15 2.67
C ARG A 38 6.82 -4.59 1.69
N GLU A 39 6.61 -4.78 0.38
CA GLU A 39 7.45 -4.20 -0.66
C GLU A 39 7.43 -2.66 -0.61
N GLU A 40 6.25 -2.05 -0.42
CA GLU A 40 6.11 -0.60 -0.24
C GLU A 40 6.88 -0.09 1.00
N ILE A 41 6.76 -0.80 2.13
CA ILE A 41 7.51 -0.48 3.36
C ILE A 41 9.02 -0.58 3.12
N ALA A 42 9.48 -1.65 2.47
CA ALA A 42 10.90 -1.84 2.18
C ALA A 42 11.43 -0.71 1.28
N LYS A 43 10.66 -0.30 0.27
CA LYS A 43 10.99 0.83 -0.60
C LYS A 43 11.08 2.14 0.19
N HIS A 44 10.13 2.40 1.09
CA HIS A 44 10.16 3.59 1.94
C HIS A 44 11.36 3.60 2.89
N ILE A 45 11.72 2.47 3.48
CA ILE A 45 12.91 2.33 4.33
C ILE A 45 14.17 2.63 3.54
N ALA A 46 14.34 2.03 2.36
CA ALA A 46 15.50 2.25 1.51
C ALA A 46 15.64 3.74 1.11
N GLN A 47 14.52 4.38 0.76
CA GLN A 47 14.50 5.81 0.44
C GLN A 47 14.88 6.67 1.66
N ALA A 48 14.28 6.40 2.83
CA ALA A 48 14.58 7.14 4.06
C ALA A 48 16.06 7.00 4.48
N GLN A 49 16.64 5.81 4.31
CA GLN A 49 18.08 5.58 4.56
C GLN A 49 18.94 6.40 3.60
N ALA A 50 18.63 6.36 2.30
CA ALA A 50 19.36 7.13 1.29
C ALA A 50 19.27 8.65 1.55
N ASP A 51 18.10 9.16 1.94
CA ASP A 51 17.93 10.58 2.26
C ASP A 51 18.68 10.97 3.53
N TYR A 52 18.71 10.10 4.54
CA TYR A 52 19.49 10.32 5.76
C TYR A 52 20.99 10.39 5.48
N GLU A 53 21.52 9.43 4.71
CA GLU A 53 22.94 9.38 4.30
C GLU A 53 23.32 10.57 3.41
N ALA A 54 22.45 10.97 2.49
CA ALA A 54 22.64 12.13 1.63
C ALA A 54 22.45 13.48 2.36
N GLY A 55 22.07 13.48 3.64
CA GLY A 55 21.78 14.71 4.39
C GLY A 55 20.53 15.45 3.92
N LYS A 56 19.66 14.81 3.14
CA LYS A 56 18.37 15.34 2.66
C LYS A 56 17.26 15.20 3.69
N VAL A 57 17.63 15.27 4.96
CA VAL A 57 16.72 15.20 6.10
C VAL A 57 16.91 16.47 6.92
N PHE A 58 15.82 16.94 7.51
CA PHE A 58 15.88 18.04 8.45
C PHE A 58 16.81 17.70 9.63
N ARG A 59 17.67 18.65 10.02
CA ARG A 59 18.56 18.54 11.17
C ARG A 59 18.47 19.86 11.94
N GLY A 60 17.93 19.79 13.15
CA GLY A 60 17.72 20.95 14.02
C GLY A 60 17.03 20.54 15.30
N THR A 61 16.72 21.51 16.16
CA THR A 61 15.93 21.25 17.36
C THR A 61 14.45 21.10 17.02
N VAL A 62 13.64 20.76 18.03
CA VAL A 62 12.18 20.72 17.89
C VAL A 62 11.63 22.11 17.57
N GLU A 63 12.21 23.16 18.14
CA GLU A 63 11.84 24.55 17.87
C GLU A 63 12.09 24.92 16.40
N ASP A 64 13.25 24.51 15.85
CA ASP A 64 13.59 24.73 14.44
C ASP A 64 12.59 24.01 13.52
N ALA A 65 12.21 22.78 13.85
CA ALA A 65 11.23 22.00 13.07
C ALA A 65 9.83 22.64 13.11
N ILE A 66 9.40 23.12 14.28
CA ILE A 66 8.11 23.82 14.44
C ILE A 66 8.11 25.14 13.67
N ALA A 67 9.25 25.84 13.63
CA ALA A 67 9.38 27.08 12.87
C ALA A 67 9.25 26.83 11.36
N GLU A 68 9.87 25.78 10.83
CA GLU A 68 9.77 25.41 9.41
C GLU A 68 8.34 25.04 8.99
N LEU A 69 7.60 24.29 9.82
CA LEU A 69 6.22 23.92 9.53
C LEU A 69 5.23 25.11 9.56
N ARG A 70 5.61 26.22 10.18
CA ARG A 70 4.79 27.44 10.28
C ARG A 70 5.14 28.50 9.23
N ALA A 71 6.25 28.31 8.52
CA ALA A 71 6.70 29.20 7.44
C ALA A 71 5.90 28.98 6.16
#